data_AF-A0A9R1V2A0-F1
#
_entry.id   AF-A0A9R1V2A0-F1
#
_cell.length_a   1.000
_cell.length_b   1.000
_cell.length_c   1.000
_cell.angle_alpha   90.00
_cell.angle_beta   90.00
_cell.angle_gamma   90.00
#
_symmetry.space_group_name_H-M   'P 1'
#
loop_
_entity.id
_entity.type
_entity.pdbx_description
1 polymer ?
#
loop_
_entity_poly.entity_id
_entity_poly.type
_entity_poly.pdbx_seq_one_letter_code
_entity_poly.pdbx_strand_id
1 'polypeptide(L)'
;MGDIASYVAKKIMERILASPKKTRLHGDVLQILFLHMDPILPLPRLKMLSVLYHVLGAIPSYQGSVGPALNELCLGLQSEEVAPALSGVYAKDLHVRLACLNAAKCIPVISSRSVPQDVEIETSIWIALHDPEKSVAEVAEDLWDLYDCEFGTDYSGLFRALSHVNYNVRVAASDALVVVLDEYPDTLQESLETLFSLYIRDSGVGEDMINSGWFGRQVIAMALHAAADVLRTKDLPVVMTFLISRALDDTNVDVRGRMINVGIMIIDKHGKDNVSLLFPIFENYLNKKASYEEKYDLVRECVVIFTGALAKHLSKDDPKVHAVVEKLLEVINTPSEAVQRAVSSCLSPLMKSKQLCISEDALSLVTRLLDQLMKSEKYGECRGAAFGLAGVIKGFGISSLKKYGVATVLREGLAHRNSAKCREGSLLAFECLCEKLGKLFEP
;
A
#
# COMPACT_ATOMS: atom_id res chain seq x y z
N MET A 1 29.13 47.40 8.15
CA MET A 1 27.72 47.68 8.53
C MET A 1 26.74 47.33 7.42
N GLY A 2 27.00 47.67 6.15
CA GLY A 2 26.12 47.32 5.01
C GLY A 2 25.83 45.82 4.84
N ASP A 3 26.85 44.97 4.98
CA ASP A 3 26.68 43.51 4.83
C ASP A 3 25.86 42.87 5.95
N ILE A 4 25.96 43.41 7.17
CA ILE A 4 25.19 42.92 8.34
C ILE A 4 23.71 43.28 8.17
N ALA A 5 23.41 44.51 7.74
CA ALA A 5 22.03 44.93 7.50
C ALA A 5 21.37 44.14 6.37
N SER A 6 22.09 43.90 5.26
CA SER A 6 21.63 43.07 4.15
C SER A 6 21.39 41.62 4.58
N TYR A 7 22.33 41.04 5.34
CA TYR A 7 22.20 39.69 5.88
C TYR A 7 20.98 39.54 6.82
N VAL A 8 20.79 40.50 7.73
CA VAL A 8 19.66 40.49 8.68
C VAL A 8 18.33 40.64 7.93
N ALA A 9 18.23 41.55 6.96
CA ALA A 9 17.02 41.71 6.16
C ALA A 9 16.66 40.43 5.39
N LYS A 10 17.64 39.78 4.76
CA LYS A 10 17.46 38.49 4.07
C LYS A 10 16.94 37.41 5.01
N LYS A 11 17.54 37.28 6.21
CA LYS A 11 17.12 36.28 7.21
C LYS A 11 15.71 36.53 7.74
N ILE A 12 15.33 37.79 7.93
CA ILE A 12 13.97 38.15 8.35
C ILE A 12 12.96 37.79 7.26
N MET A 13 13.22 38.15 6.00
CA MET A 13 12.34 37.80 4.88
C MET A 13 12.19 36.28 4.72
N GLU A 14 13.30 35.53 4.75
CA GLU A 14 13.29 34.07 4.72
C GLU A 14 12.45 33.49 5.86
N ARG A 15 12.59 34.03 7.08
CA ARG A 15 11.83 33.54 8.23
C ARG A 15 10.34 33.87 8.15
N ILE A 16 9.98 35.02 7.59
CA ILE A 16 8.58 35.39 7.36
C ILE A 16 7.95 34.41 6.38
N LEU A 17 8.60 34.16 5.23
CA LEU A 17 8.05 33.31 4.17
C LEU A 17 8.09 31.81 4.51
N ALA A 18 9.02 31.38 5.37
CA ALA A 18 9.07 30.01 5.88
C ALA A 18 8.08 29.75 7.06
N SER A 19 7.20 30.72 7.36
CA SER A 19 6.20 30.55 8.40
C SER A 19 5.07 29.65 7.88
N PRO A 20 4.68 28.59 8.63
CA PRO A 20 3.56 27.72 8.24
C PRO A 20 2.19 28.39 8.41
N LYS A 21 2.16 29.63 8.95
CA LYS A 21 0.94 30.42 9.14
C LYS A 21 1.06 31.75 8.43
N LYS A 22 0.00 32.14 7.73
CA LYS A 22 -0.14 33.46 7.11
C LYS A 22 0.03 34.57 8.16
N THR A 23 1.01 35.43 7.94
CA THR A 23 1.21 36.67 8.70
C THR A 23 0.85 37.87 7.83
N ARG A 24 0.67 39.04 8.46
CA ARG A 24 0.42 40.30 7.74
C ARG A 24 1.57 40.69 6.81
N LEU A 25 2.79 40.21 7.08
CA LEU A 25 3.99 40.55 6.34
C LEU A 25 4.24 39.69 5.09
N HIS A 26 3.51 38.58 4.90
CA HIS A 26 3.76 37.71 3.74
C HIS A 26 3.55 38.45 2.42
N GLY A 27 2.44 39.18 2.30
CA GLY A 27 2.12 39.94 1.09
C GLY A 27 3.20 40.97 0.77
N ASP A 28 3.61 41.74 1.77
CA ASP A 28 4.64 42.78 1.61
C ASP A 28 6.00 42.18 1.19
N VAL A 29 6.43 41.10 1.83
CA VAL A 29 7.70 40.44 1.50
C VAL A 29 7.64 39.79 0.12
N LEU A 30 6.52 39.15 -0.25
CA LEU A 30 6.34 38.62 -1.60
C LEU A 30 6.38 39.73 -2.65
N GLN A 31 5.73 40.87 -2.40
CA GLN A 31 5.77 42.01 -3.31
C GLN A 31 7.20 42.53 -3.52
N ILE A 32 8.01 42.60 -2.46
CA ILE A 32 9.43 42.95 -2.58
C ILE A 32 10.15 41.92 -3.45
N LEU A 33 9.94 40.62 -3.22
CA LEU A 33 10.57 39.58 -4.04
C LEU A 33 10.17 39.72 -5.52
N PHE A 34 8.89 39.93 -5.82
CA PHE A 34 8.39 40.03 -7.18
C PHE A 34 8.97 41.23 -7.94
N LEU A 35 9.25 42.34 -7.26
CA LEU A 35 9.92 43.51 -7.86
C LEU A 35 11.37 43.25 -8.26
N HIS A 36 11.97 42.17 -7.78
CA HIS A 36 13.37 41.81 -8.01
C HIS A 36 13.55 40.48 -8.76
N MET A 37 12.47 39.94 -9.33
CA MET A 37 12.52 38.77 -10.19
C MET A 37 12.80 39.20 -11.62
N ASP A 38 14.00 38.89 -12.09
CA ASP A 38 14.40 39.06 -13.49
C ASP A 38 15.32 37.88 -13.87
N PRO A 39 15.08 37.20 -15.01
CA PRO A 39 15.89 36.07 -15.45
C PRO A 39 17.39 36.37 -15.64
N ILE A 40 17.76 37.63 -15.85
CA ILE A 40 19.13 38.07 -16.11
C ILE A 40 19.90 38.35 -14.81
N LEU A 41 19.18 38.61 -13.70
CA LEU A 41 19.82 38.92 -12.41
C LEU A 41 20.44 37.67 -11.77
N PRO A 42 21.54 37.82 -10.99
CA PRO A 42 22.18 36.73 -10.26
C PRO A 42 21.38 36.40 -8.98
N LEU A 43 20.24 35.73 -9.16
CA LEU A 43 19.31 35.38 -8.10
C LEU A 43 19.59 33.99 -7.51
N PRO A 44 19.37 33.75 -6.21
CA PRO A 44 19.42 32.41 -5.62
C PRO A 44 18.14 31.62 -5.96
N ARG A 45 17.93 31.33 -7.25
CA ARG A 45 16.67 30.84 -7.82
C ARG A 45 16.13 29.60 -7.14
N LEU A 46 16.97 28.57 -6.97
CA LEU A 46 16.55 27.33 -6.30
C LEU A 46 16.03 27.55 -4.88
N LYS A 47 16.67 28.45 -4.13
CA LYS A 47 16.20 28.81 -2.78
C LYS A 47 14.89 29.58 -2.83
N MET A 48 14.72 30.47 -3.81
CA MET A 48 13.49 31.22 -4.01
C MET A 48 12.33 30.29 -4.40
N LEU A 49 12.54 29.34 -5.31
CA LEU A 49 11.57 28.31 -5.67
C LEU A 49 11.12 27.52 -4.44
N SER A 50 12.06 26.99 -3.67
CA SER A 50 11.76 26.24 -2.44
C SER A 50 10.91 27.05 -1.45
N VAL A 51 11.22 28.34 -1.26
CA VAL A 51 10.44 29.24 -0.41
C VAL A 51 9.04 29.48 -0.99
N LEU A 52 8.92 29.68 -2.31
CA LEU A 52 7.63 29.89 -2.96
C LEU A 52 6.75 28.65 -2.93
N TYR A 53 7.31 27.45 -3.11
CA TYR A 53 6.61 26.18 -2.92
C TYR A 53 6.09 26.06 -1.48
N HIS A 54 6.91 26.40 -0.49
CA HIS A 54 6.49 26.40 0.91
C HIS A 54 5.36 27.40 1.18
N VAL A 55 5.49 28.64 0.71
CA VAL A 55 4.47 29.69 0.84
C VAL A 55 3.16 29.24 0.21
N LEU A 56 3.23 28.63 -0.98
CA LEU A 56 2.07 28.15 -1.69
C LEU A 56 1.38 27.01 -0.94
N GLY A 57 2.13 26.06 -0.39
CA GLY A 57 1.60 24.99 0.47
C GLY A 57 0.92 25.53 1.74
N ALA A 58 1.57 26.48 2.43
CA ALA A 58 1.04 27.08 3.65
C ALA A 58 -0.13 28.05 3.41
N ILE A 59 -0.16 28.72 2.26
CA ILE A 59 -1.10 29.80 1.94
C ILE A 59 -1.57 29.70 0.48
N PRO A 60 -2.50 28.77 0.18
CA PRO A 60 -2.96 28.52 -1.19
C PRO A 60 -3.56 29.75 -1.88
N SER A 61 -4.07 30.73 -1.11
CA SER A 61 -4.62 31.98 -1.66
C SER A 61 -3.61 32.81 -2.46
N TYR A 62 -2.30 32.56 -2.32
CA TYR A 62 -1.27 33.24 -3.11
C TYR A 62 -0.95 32.57 -4.44
N GLN A 63 -1.65 31.50 -4.84
CA GLN A 63 -1.42 30.82 -6.10
C GLN A 63 -1.41 31.77 -7.32
N GLY A 64 -2.35 32.73 -7.36
CA GLY A 64 -2.45 33.68 -8.46
C GLY A 64 -1.25 34.62 -8.63
N SER A 65 -0.49 34.88 -7.55
CA SER A 65 0.72 35.72 -7.61
C SER A 65 2.01 34.90 -7.60
N VAL A 66 2.04 33.76 -6.89
CA VAL A 66 3.21 32.88 -6.81
C VAL A 66 3.42 32.09 -8.10
N GLY A 67 2.36 31.68 -8.79
CA GLY A 67 2.49 30.94 -10.06
C GLY A 67 3.33 31.70 -11.11
N PRO A 68 2.97 32.95 -11.48
CA PRO A 68 3.78 33.75 -12.40
C PRO A 68 5.22 33.97 -11.90
N ALA A 69 5.42 34.17 -10.61
CA ALA A 69 6.74 34.31 -10.01
C ALA A 69 7.61 33.05 -10.15
N LEU A 70 7.02 31.86 -10.01
CA LEU A 70 7.72 30.59 -10.26
C LEU A 70 8.15 30.49 -11.73
N ASN A 71 7.26 30.85 -12.67
CA ASN A 71 7.56 30.86 -14.11
C ASN A 71 8.76 31.78 -14.43
N GLU A 72 8.75 33.00 -13.89
CA GLU A 72 9.84 33.98 -14.08
C GLU A 72 11.17 33.49 -13.52
N LEU A 73 11.17 32.82 -12.35
CA LEU A 73 12.39 32.22 -11.81
C LEU A 73 12.91 31.09 -12.71
N CYS A 74 12.03 30.25 -13.23
CA CYS A 74 12.38 29.12 -14.08
C CYS A 74 13.03 29.56 -15.40
N LEU A 75 12.66 30.71 -15.96
CA LEU A 75 13.27 31.26 -17.18
C LEU A 75 14.79 31.52 -17.07
N GLY A 76 15.31 31.71 -15.85
CA GLY A 76 16.74 31.98 -15.62
C GLY A 76 17.54 30.78 -15.09
N LEU A 77 16.95 29.58 -15.07
CA LEU A 77 17.64 28.37 -14.61
C LEU A 77 18.53 27.76 -15.70
N GLN A 78 19.65 27.18 -15.28
CA GLN A 78 20.54 26.38 -16.13
C GLN A 78 20.20 24.88 -16.07
N SER A 79 20.82 24.08 -16.95
CA SER A 79 20.55 22.64 -17.08
C SER A 79 20.76 21.87 -15.79
N GLU A 80 21.84 22.17 -15.06
CA GLU A 80 22.18 21.54 -13.78
C GLU A 80 21.21 21.90 -12.64
N GLU A 81 20.37 22.92 -12.84
CA GLU A 81 19.39 23.37 -11.86
C GLU A 81 17.99 22.77 -12.08
N VAL A 82 17.78 22.02 -13.16
CA VAL A 82 16.47 21.43 -13.49
C VAL A 82 16.00 20.46 -12.41
N ALA A 83 16.82 19.47 -12.06
CA ALA A 83 16.48 18.48 -11.03
C ALA A 83 16.09 19.12 -9.68
N PRO A 84 16.89 20.02 -9.07
CA PRO A 84 16.49 20.66 -7.82
C PRO A 84 15.28 21.59 -7.96
N ALA A 85 15.02 22.18 -9.13
CA ALA A 85 13.83 22.98 -9.37
C ALA A 85 12.53 22.16 -9.33
N LEU A 86 12.59 20.87 -9.66
CA LEU A 86 11.47 19.92 -9.60
C LEU A 86 11.12 19.44 -8.17
N SER A 87 11.82 19.92 -7.14
CA SER A 87 11.55 19.53 -5.74
C SER A 87 10.09 19.74 -5.29
N GLY A 88 9.34 20.63 -5.94
CA GLY A 88 7.91 20.85 -5.68
C GLY A 88 7.02 19.66 -6.04
N VAL A 89 7.45 18.74 -6.92
CA VAL A 89 6.74 17.50 -7.25
C VAL A 89 6.56 16.61 -6.00
N TYR A 90 7.50 16.64 -5.08
CA TYR A 90 7.45 15.82 -3.87
C TYR A 90 6.56 16.42 -2.75
N ALA A 91 5.90 17.55 -3.01
CA ALA A 91 5.06 18.23 -2.03
C ALA A 91 3.79 17.42 -1.70
N LYS A 92 3.33 17.55 -0.45
CA LYS A 92 2.06 16.99 0.01
C LYS A 92 0.87 17.62 -0.71
N ASP A 93 0.97 18.93 -0.94
CA ASP A 93 -0.13 19.76 -1.44
C ASP A 93 -0.25 19.71 -2.96
N LEU A 94 -1.43 19.35 -3.46
CA LEU A 94 -1.73 19.19 -4.89
C LEU A 94 -1.36 20.44 -5.69
N HIS A 95 -1.76 21.62 -5.22
CA HIS A 95 -1.54 22.88 -5.94
C HIS A 95 -0.06 23.30 -6.01
N VAL A 96 0.78 22.83 -5.08
CA VAL A 96 2.25 23.02 -5.16
C VAL A 96 2.85 22.17 -6.26
N ARG A 97 2.43 20.90 -6.36
CA ARG A 97 2.89 19.99 -7.44
C ARG A 97 2.50 20.53 -8.81
N LEU A 98 1.25 20.97 -8.97
CA LEU A 98 0.79 21.62 -10.21
C LEU A 98 1.60 22.88 -10.55
N ALA A 99 1.85 23.75 -9.57
CA ALA A 99 2.61 24.97 -9.81
C ALA A 99 4.06 24.67 -10.19
N CYS A 100 4.69 23.68 -9.56
CA CYS A 100 6.03 23.21 -9.89
C CYS A 100 6.11 22.69 -11.32
N LEU A 101 5.22 21.78 -11.72
CA LEU A 101 5.23 21.19 -13.06
C LEU A 101 4.97 22.24 -14.15
N ASN A 102 4.03 23.17 -13.92
CA ASN A 102 3.76 24.24 -14.87
C ASN A 102 4.93 25.22 -15.01
N ALA A 103 5.58 25.59 -13.90
CA ALA A 103 6.75 26.47 -13.94
C ALA A 103 7.97 25.79 -14.59
N ALA A 104 8.14 24.48 -14.39
CA ALA A 104 9.23 23.72 -15.02
C ALA A 104 9.19 23.78 -16.55
N LYS A 105 7.99 23.86 -17.16
CA LYS A 105 7.84 24.06 -18.61
C LYS A 105 8.52 25.35 -19.13
N CYS A 106 8.72 26.35 -18.26
CA CYS A 106 9.40 27.60 -18.60
C CYS A 106 10.93 27.49 -18.56
N ILE A 107 11.51 26.40 -18.06
CA ILE A 107 12.97 26.27 -18.01
C ILE A 107 13.52 26.21 -19.45
N PRO A 108 14.53 27.03 -19.82
CA PRO A 108 15.00 27.14 -21.21
C PRO A 108 15.35 25.80 -21.85
N VAL A 109 16.03 24.91 -21.13
CA VAL A 109 16.40 23.59 -21.67
C VAL A 109 15.21 22.63 -21.80
N ILE A 110 14.17 22.75 -20.97
CA ILE A 110 12.93 21.97 -21.11
C ILE A 110 12.12 22.48 -22.30
N SER A 111 11.85 23.79 -22.34
CA SER A 111 11.05 24.41 -23.40
C SER A 111 11.67 24.25 -24.80
N SER A 112 13.00 24.18 -24.88
CA SER A 112 13.73 23.92 -26.13
C SER A 112 14.00 22.44 -26.43
N ARG A 113 13.50 21.52 -25.59
CA ARG A 113 13.73 20.06 -25.71
C ARG A 113 15.22 19.70 -25.81
N SER A 114 16.03 20.36 -24.98
CA SER A 114 17.49 20.19 -24.92
C SER A 114 17.97 19.80 -23.52
N VAL A 115 17.08 19.21 -22.72
CA VAL A 115 17.39 18.74 -21.37
C VAL A 115 18.40 17.61 -21.46
N PRO A 116 19.49 17.63 -20.68
CA PRO A 116 20.38 16.50 -20.59
C PRO A 116 19.68 15.32 -19.92
N GLN A 117 20.03 14.10 -20.33
CA GLN A 117 19.57 12.91 -19.64
C GLN A 117 20.11 12.90 -18.21
N ASP A 118 19.21 12.84 -17.24
CA ASP A 118 19.53 12.86 -15.81
C ASP A 118 18.50 12.05 -15.03
N VAL A 119 18.97 11.11 -14.21
CA VAL A 119 18.14 10.17 -13.46
C VAL A 119 17.23 10.88 -12.44
N GLU A 120 17.65 12.00 -11.85
CA GLU A 120 16.84 12.73 -10.88
C GLU A 120 15.74 13.55 -11.56
N ILE A 121 15.99 14.06 -12.77
CA ILE A 121 14.96 14.67 -13.64
C ILE A 121 13.94 13.61 -14.05
N GLU A 122 14.42 12.49 -14.63
CA GLU A 122 13.59 11.34 -15.04
C GLU A 122 12.70 10.88 -13.88
N THR A 123 13.30 10.59 -12.72
CA THR A 123 12.59 10.15 -11.52
C THR A 123 11.48 11.13 -11.12
N SER A 124 11.79 12.43 -11.10
CA SER A 124 10.85 13.44 -10.61
C SER A 124 9.63 13.56 -11.52
N ILE A 125 9.83 13.57 -12.85
CA ILE A 125 8.71 13.66 -13.79
C ILE A 125 7.94 12.32 -13.82
N TRP A 126 8.62 11.18 -13.76
CA TRP A 126 8.00 9.86 -13.74
C TRP A 126 7.12 9.61 -12.51
N ILE A 127 7.54 10.10 -11.34
CA ILE A 127 6.69 10.11 -10.14
C ILE A 127 5.45 11.00 -10.37
N ALA A 128 5.61 12.16 -11.02
CA ALA A 128 4.48 13.04 -11.28
C ALA A 128 3.47 12.44 -12.28
N LEU A 129 3.94 11.68 -13.27
CA LEU A 129 3.08 10.93 -14.21
C LEU A 129 2.18 9.92 -13.49
N HIS A 130 2.68 9.34 -12.41
CA HIS A 130 1.97 8.34 -11.60
C HIS A 130 1.34 8.97 -10.34
N ASP A 131 1.15 10.29 -10.31
CA ASP A 131 0.52 10.94 -9.17
C ASP A 131 -0.92 10.43 -8.97
N PRO A 132 -1.35 10.15 -7.72
CA PRO A 132 -2.72 9.70 -7.46
C PRO A 132 -3.79 10.71 -7.88
N GLU A 133 -3.44 11.98 -8.02
CA GLU A 133 -4.32 13.03 -8.52
C GLU A 133 -4.18 13.18 -10.03
N LYS A 134 -5.22 12.77 -10.78
CA LYS A 134 -5.24 12.79 -12.25
C LYS A 134 -4.81 14.13 -12.86
N SER A 135 -5.21 15.24 -12.26
CA SER A 135 -4.84 16.59 -12.74
C SER A 135 -3.32 16.86 -12.68
N VAL A 136 -2.59 16.22 -11.77
CA VAL A 136 -1.13 16.33 -11.68
C VAL A 136 -0.49 15.48 -12.76
N ALA A 137 -0.96 14.23 -12.92
CA ALA A 137 -0.51 13.32 -13.97
C ALA A 137 -0.66 13.94 -15.37
N GLU A 138 -1.82 14.54 -15.67
CA GLU A 138 -2.07 15.21 -16.97
C GLU A 138 -1.08 16.35 -17.26
N VAL A 139 -0.71 17.14 -16.25
CA VAL A 139 0.29 18.22 -16.43
C VAL A 139 1.71 17.66 -16.55
N ALA A 140 1.98 16.53 -15.90
CA ALA A 140 3.24 15.82 -16.00
C ALA A 140 3.44 15.16 -17.36
N GLU A 141 2.37 14.66 -18.01
CA GLU A 141 2.39 14.13 -19.38
C GLU A 141 2.95 15.17 -20.36
N ASP A 142 2.43 16.39 -20.35
CA ASP A 142 2.96 17.48 -21.18
C ASP A 142 4.46 17.75 -20.92
N LEU A 143 4.90 17.64 -19.65
CA LEU A 143 6.29 17.91 -19.27
C LEU A 143 7.21 16.76 -19.70
N TRP A 144 6.73 15.53 -19.61
CA TRP A 144 7.43 14.34 -20.08
C TRP A 144 7.60 14.38 -21.61
N ASP A 145 6.57 14.79 -22.35
CA ASP A 145 6.63 14.98 -23.81
C ASP A 145 7.61 16.08 -24.24
N LEU A 146 7.83 17.09 -23.40
CA LEU A 146 8.87 18.11 -23.60
C LEU A 146 10.26 17.61 -23.25
N TYR A 147 10.36 16.71 -22.28
CA TYR A 147 11.62 16.09 -21.90
C TYR A 147 12.11 15.10 -22.97
N ASP A 148 11.17 14.43 -23.66
CA ASP A 148 11.43 13.58 -24.84
C ASP A 148 12.44 12.46 -24.55
N CYS A 149 12.26 11.78 -23.41
CA CYS A 149 13.10 10.66 -22.99
C CYS A 149 12.30 9.38 -22.72
N GLU A 150 12.98 8.25 -22.78
CA GLU A 150 12.50 7.00 -22.20
C GLU A 150 13.00 6.88 -20.76
N PHE A 151 12.20 6.31 -19.86
CA PHE A 151 12.62 6.09 -18.49
C PHE A 151 13.66 4.96 -18.46
N GLY A 152 14.85 5.23 -17.89
CA GLY A 152 15.96 4.28 -17.85
C GLY A 152 15.79 3.18 -16.80
N THR A 153 16.83 2.35 -16.62
CA THR A 153 16.83 1.23 -15.66
C THR A 153 17.44 1.56 -14.30
N ASP A 154 17.75 2.84 -14.02
CA ASP A 154 18.20 3.28 -12.69
C ASP A 154 17.01 3.72 -11.84
N TYR A 155 16.53 2.82 -10.99
CA TYR A 155 15.37 3.05 -10.14
C TYR A 155 15.73 3.62 -8.76
N SER A 156 16.98 4.07 -8.54
CA SER A 156 17.46 4.53 -7.24
C SER A 156 16.60 5.67 -6.67
N GLY A 157 16.14 6.58 -7.53
CA GLY A 157 15.20 7.64 -7.19
C GLY A 157 13.83 7.13 -6.75
N LEU A 158 13.25 6.17 -7.48
CA LEU A 158 11.98 5.54 -7.12
C LEU A 158 12.09 4.80 -5.78
N PHE A 159 13.14 4.02 -5.57
CA PHE A 159 13.39 3.31 -4.31
C PHE A 159 13.52 4.26 -3.11
N ARG A 160 14.16 5.42 -3.30
CA ARG A 160 14.22 6.48 -2.28
C ARG A 160 12.83 7.05 -1.99
N ALA A 161 12.02 7.25 -3.03
CA ALA A 161 10.68 7.82 -2.93
C ALA A 161 9.68 6.88 -2.23
N LEU A 162 9.89 5.55 -2.23
CA LEU A 162 9.06 4.59 -1.48
C LEU A 162 9.08 4.83 0.04
N SER A 163 10.15 5.42 0.58
CA SER A 163 10.26 5.78 2.01
C SER A 163 9.99 7.28 2.27
N HIS A 164 9.45 8.02 1.29
CA HIS A 164 9.22 9.46 1.41
C HIS A 164 8.18 9.81 2.49
N VAL A 165 8.30 10.98 3.14
CA VAL A 165 7.41 11.37 4.25
C VAL A 165 5.96 11.54 3.81
N ASN A 166 5.74 11.99 2.56
CA ASN A 166 4.43 12.25 2.00
C ASN A 166 3.83 11.00 1.35
N TYR A 167 2.61 10.65 1.75
CA TYR A 167 1.91 9.44 1.27
C TYR A 167 1.69 9.44 -0.25
N ASN A 168 1.30 10.57 -0.84
CA ASN A 168 1.08 10.69 -2.29
C ASN A 168 2.34 10.31 -3.09
N VAL A 169 3.52 10.75 -2.64
CA VAL A 169 4.80 10.41 -3.27
C VAL A 169 5.07 8.91 -3.19
N ARG A 170 4.82 8.28 -2.04
CA ARG A 170 5.05 6.85 -1.87
C ARG A 170 4.15 6.00 -2.76
N VAL A 171 2.87 6.40 -2.92
CA VAL A 171 1.92 5.73 -3.82
C VAL A 171 2.38 5.88 -5.26
N ALA A 172 2.67 7.11 -5.69
CA ALA A 172 3.13 7.39 -7.03
C ALA A 172 4.41 6.62 -7.37
N ALA A 173 5.39 6.60 -6.47
CA ALA A 173 6.63 5.83 -6.64
C ALA A 173 6.39 4.32 -6.73
N SER A 174 5.41 3.79 -5.99
CA SER A 174 5.03 2.37 -6.07
C SER A 174 4.42 2.03 -7.41
N ASP A 175 3.49 2.85 -7.91
CA ASP A 175 2.82 2.62 -9.19
C ASP A 175 3.81 2.81 -10.36
N ALA A 176 4.64 3.86 -10.28
CA ALA A 176 5.73 4.13 -11.22
C ALA A 176 6.74 2.98 -11.33
N LEU A 177 7.09 2.36 -10.19
CA LEU A 177 8.00 1.21 -10.16
C LEU A 177 7.37 -0.02 -10.83
N VAL A 178 6.07 -0.22 -10.70
CA VAL A 178 5.39 -1.39 -11.28
C VAL A 178 5.34 -1.28 -12.80
N VAL A 179 5.06 -0.09 -13.33
CA VAL A 179 5.05 0.17 -14.77
C VAL A 179 6.43 -0.10 -15.38
N VAL A 180 7.49 0.44 -14.79
CA VAL A 180 8.86 0.23 -15.31
C VAL A 180 9.34 -1.23 -15.19
N LEU A 181 8.84 -1.97 -14.18
CA LEU A 181 9.14 -3.40 -14.05
C LEU A 181 8.43 -4.27 -15.09
N ASP A 182 7.26 -3.84 -15.57
CA ASP A 182 6.57 -4.48 -16.70
C ASP A 182 7.30 -4.20 -18.03
N GLU A 183 7.82 -2.98 -18.20
CA GLU A 183 8.60 -2.57 -19.37
C GLU A 183 9.97 -3.25 -19.45
N TYR A 184 10.65 -3.42 -18.30
CA TYR A 184 11.98 -4.05 -18.22
C TYR A 184 11.99 -5.28 -17.29
N PRO A 185 11.38 -6.42 -17.69
CA PRO A 185 11.25 -7.61 -16.84
C PRO A 185 12.58 -8.23 -16.39
N ASP A 186 13.69 -7.93 -17.07
CA ASP A 186 15.02 -8.43 -16.71
C ASP A 186 15.57 -7.75 -15.46
N THR A 187 15.08 -6.57 -15.10
CA THR A 187 15.46 -5.82 -13.89
C THR A 187 14.67 -6.24 -12.64
N LEU A 188 13.67 -7.11 -12.80
CA LEU A 188 12.76 -7.52 -11.72
C LEU A 188 13.48 -8.16 -10.53
N GLN A 189 14.45 -9.04 -10.78
CA GLN A 189 15.13 -9.75 -9.71
C GLN A 189 15.93 -8.79 -8.81
N GLU A 190 16.75 -7.92 -9.40
CA GLU A 190 17.51 -6.89 -8.68
C GLU A 190 16.59 -5.93 -7.92
N SER A 191 15.44 -5.60 -8.53
CA SER A 191 14.43 -4.74 -7.89
C SER A 191 13.77 -5.41 -6.69
N LEU A 192 13.46 -6.71 -6.77
CA LEU A 192 12.96 -7.48 -5.63
C LEU A 192 14.01 -7.55 -4.51
N GLU A 193 15.27 -7.80 -4.82
CA GLU A 193 16.37 -7.80 -3.84
C GLU A 193 16.51 -6.44 -3.13
N THR A 194 16.34 -5.35 -3.88
CA THR A 194 16.34 -3.99 -3.33
C THR A 194 15.13 -3.75 -2.42
N LEU A 195 13.91 -4.10 -2.85
CA LEU A 195 12.70 -4.00 -2.04
C LEU A 195 12.81 -4.81 -0.74
N PHE A 196 13.35 -6.02 -0.78
CA PHE A 196 13.57 -6.84 0.40
C PHE A 196 14.59 -6.21 1.35
N SER A 197 15.66 -5.65 0.82
CA SER A 197 16.70 -4.97 1.60
C SER A 197 16.15 -3.72 2.29
N LEU A 198 15.36 -2.91 1.58
CA LEU A 198 14.67 -1.73 2.15
C LEU A 198 13.73 -2.16 3.28
N TYR A 199 12.96 -3.23 3.08
CA TYR A 199 12.03 -3.75 4.10
C TYR A 199 12.75 -4.21 5.37
N ILE A 200 13.86 -4.93 5.22
CA ILE A 200 14.66 -5.43 6.35
C ILE A 200 15.32 -4.26 7.10
N ARG A 201 15.90 -3.29 6.37
CA ARG A 201 16.50 -2.09 6.95
C ARG A 201 15.48 -1.30 7.77
N ASP A 202 14.31 -1.07 7.19
CA ASP A 202 13.24 -0.29 7.84
C ASP A 202 12.54 -1.09 8.95
N SER A 203 12.79 -2.41 9.05
CA SER A 203 12.35 -3.26 10.18
C SER A 203 13.30 -3.19 11.38
N GLY A 204 14.55 -2.77 11.20
CA GLY A 204 15.61 -2.82 12.22
C GLY A 204 16.14 -1.47 12.65
N VAL A 205 15.39 -0.69 13.44
CA VAL A 205 15.92 0.44 14.24
C VAL A 205 15.13 0.58 15.55
N GLY A 206 15.87 0.68 16.66
CA GLY A 206 15.41 0.61 18.05
C GLY A 206 14.64 1.82 18.58
N GLU A 207 14.51 1.80 19.91
CA GLU A 207 13.61 2.55 20.82
C GLU A 207 13.64 4.09 20.79
N ASP A 208 14.22 4.73 19.78
CA ASP A 208 14.24 6.19 19.71
C ASP A 208 13.03 6.76 18.97
N MET A 209 12.41 7.75 19.62
CA MET A 209 11.09 8.30 19.37
C MET A 209 10.82 8.66 17.89
N ILE A 210 9.61 8.29 17.43
CA ILE A 210 8.96 8.60 16.13
C ILE A 210 9.39 7.69 14.96
N ASN A 211 9.33 6.36 15.13
CA ASN A 211 9.62 5.40 14.05
C ASN A 211 8.52 5.39 12.95
N SER A 212 8.73 6.20 11.92
CA SER A 212 7.97 6.28 10.66
C SER A 212 8.30 5.16 9.65
N GLY A 213 9.26 4.27 9.96
CA GLY A 213 9.73 3.22 9.04
C GLY A 213 8.66 2.24 8.57
N TRP A 214 7.58 2.07 9.35
CA TRP A 214 6.47 1.21 8.95
C TRP A 214 5.73 1.74 7.71
N PHE A 215 5.76 3.05 7.42
CA PHE A 215 5.21 3.61 6.19
C PHE A 215 5.98 3.15 4.94
N GLY A 216 7.31 3.04 5.04
CA GLY A 216 8.15 2.48 3.97
C GLY A 216 7.81 1.01 3.74
N ARG A 217 7.72 0.22 4.82
CA ARG A 217 7.32 -1.20 4.76
C ARG A 217 5.91 -1.41 4.20
N GLN A 218 4.96 -0.55 4.56
CA GLN A 218 3.60 -0.54 4.00
C GLN A 218 3.62 -0.37 2.48
N VAL A 219 4.50 0.50 1.98
CA VAL A 219 4.60 0.83 0.56
C VAL A 219 5.36 -0.26 -0.20
N ILE A 220 6.34 -0.90 0.43
CA ILE A 220 6.95 -2.12 -0.14
C ILE A 220 5.90 -3.22 -0.29
N ALA A 221 4.97 -3.38 0.66
CA ALA A 221 3.85 -4.30 0.49
C ALA A 221 2.95 -3.90 -0.69
N MET A 222 2.74 -2.60 -0.94
CA MET A 222 2.00 -2.12 -2.11
C MET A 222 2.73 -2.42 -3.42
N ALA A 223 4.05 -2.14 -3.47
CA ALA A 223 4.88 -2.42 -4.64
C ALA A 223 4.89 -3.92 -4.96
N LEU A 224 5.06 -4.79 -3.96
CA LEU A 224 4.99 -6.25 -4.14
C LEU A 224 3.59 -6.73 -4.56
N HIS A 225 2.53 -6.11 -4.05
CA HIS A 225 1.16 -6.42 -4.43
C HIS A 225 0.91 -6.07 -5.91
N ALA A 226 1.35 -4.90 -6.34
CA ALA A 226 1.18 -4.44 -7.71
C ALA A 226 2.11 -5.19 -8.68
N ALA A 227 3.33 -5.54 -8.26
CA ALA A 227 4.24 -6.39 -9.02
C ALA A 227 3.74 -7.84 -9.19
N ALA A 228 2.67 -8.24 -8.49
CA ALA A 228 2.11 -9.59 -8.63
C ALA A 228 1.70 -9.93 -10.07
N ASP A 229 1.38 -8.96 -10.92
CA ASP A 229 1.09 -9.20 -12.35
C ASP A 229 2.33 -9.56 -13.18
N VAL A 230 3.49 -9.03 -12.83
CA VAL A 230 4.71 -9.15 -13.63
C VAL A 230 5.64 -10.28 -13.14
N LEU A 231 5.34 -10.89 -11.99
CA LEU A 231 6.10 -12.03 -11.47
C LEU A 231 6.03 -13.23 -12.42
N ARG A 232 7.16 -13.93 -12.58
CA ARG A 232 7.25 -15.19 -13.33
C ARG A 232 7.43 -16.37 -12.36
N THR A 233 7.22 -17.59 -12.86
CA THR A 233 7.41 -18.83 -12.07
C THR A 233 8.75 -18.88 -11.33
N LYS A 234 9.84 -18.41 -11.94
CA LYS A 234 11.19 -18.40 -11.33
C LYS A 234 11.31 -17.44 -10.14
N ASP A 235 10.45 -16.42 -10.05
CA ASP A 235 10.50 -15.36 -9.04
C ASP A 235 9.69 -15.76 -7.78
N LEU A 236 8.70 -16.66 -7.93
CA LEU A 236 7.81 -17.06 -6.83
C LEU A 236 8.55 -17.62 -5.59
N PRO A 237 9.57 -18.49 -5.72
CA PRO A 237 10.25 -19.05 -4.56
C PRO A 237 10.94 -17.99 -3.70
N VAL A 238 11.59 -17.00 -4.30
CA VAL A 238 12.30 -15.96 -3.54
C VAL A 238 11.31 -15.03 -2.84
N VAL A 239 10.21 -14.65 -3.50
CA VAL A 239 9.17 -13.80 -2.89
C VAL A 239 8.47 -14.52 -1.74
N MET A 240 8.08 -15.78 -1.93
CA MET A 240 7.44 -16.57 -0.86
C MET A 240 8.38 -16.80 0.32
N THR A 241 9.67 -17.05 0.05
CA THR A 241 10.67 -17.22 1.11
C THR A 241 10.88 -15.92 1.90
N PHE A 242 10.89 -14.77 1.23
CA PHE A 242 10.96 -13.47 1.87
C PHE A 242 9.74 -13.21 2.76
N LEU A 243 8.52 -13.44 2.26
CA LEU A 243 7.30 -13.28 3.05
C LEU A 243 7.35 -14.13 4.31
N ILE A 244 7.69 -15.42 4.19
CA ILE A 244 7.73 -16.37 5.31
C ILE A 244 8.84 -16.02 6.31
N SER A 245 10.03 -15.66 5.83
CA SER A 245 11.21 -15.51 6.69
C SER A 245 11.32 -14.13 7.33
N ARG A 246 10.66 -13.11 6.78
CA ARG A 246 10.83 -11.71 7.18
C ARG A 246 9.51 -10.95 7.31
N ALA A 247 8.60 -11.06 6.34
CA ALA A 247 7.49 -10.11 6.22
C ALA A 247 6.25 -10.48 7.05
N LEU A 248 5.98 -11.77 7.22
CA LEU A 248 4.84 -12.27 7.98
C LEU A 248 5.01 -12.14 9.50
N ASP A 249 6.22 -11.84 9.97
CA ASP A 249 6.53 -11.55 11.38
C ASP A 249 6.66 -10.03 11.65
N ASP A 250 6.08 -9.18 10.78
CA ASP A 250 6.14 -7.73 11.00
C ASP A 250 5.50 -7.34 12.34
N THR A 251 6.16 -6.48 13.10
CA THR A 251 5.68 -5.98 14.40
C THR A 251 4.44 -5.09 14.25
N ASN A 252 4.30 -4.40 13.12
CA ASN A 252 3.13 -3.60 12.79
C ASN A 252 2.04 -4.48 12.16
N VAL A 253 0.88 -4.54 12.82
CA VAL A 253 -0.25 -5.39 12.42
C VAL A 253 -0.84 -5.03 11.05
N ASP A 254 -0.80 -3.75 10.66
CA ASP A 254 -1.31 -3.28 9.37
C ASP A 254 -0.37 -3.68 8.24
N VAL A 255 0.94 -3.56 8.45
CA VAL A 255 1.95 -4.02 7.49
C VAL A 255 1.88 -5.54 7.34
N ARG A 256 1.78 -6.28 8.44
CA ARG A 256 1.61 -7.74 8.42
C ARG A 256 0.36 -8.15 7.64
N GLY A 257 -0.78 -7.49 7.88
CA GLY A 257 -2.02 -7.72 7.14
C GLY A 257 -1.88 -7.50 5.63
N ARG A 258 -1.13 -6.46 5.22
CA ARG A 258 -0.83 -6.21 3.81
C ARG A 258 0.08 -7.29 3.21
N MET A 259 1.08 -7.76 3.95
CA MET A 259 1.96 -8.86 3.49
C MET A 259 1.22 -10.19 3.33
N ILE A 260 0.22 -10.47 4.18
CA ILE A 260 -0.70 -11.60 3.97
C ILE A 260 -1.45 -11.42 2.64
N ASN A 261 -2.00 -10.24 2.38
CA ASN A 261 -2.71 -9.95 1.13
C ASN A 261 -1.81 -10.03 -0.10
N VAL A 262 -0.54 -9.60 -0.01
CA VAL A 262 0.47 -9.78 -1.07
C VAL A 262 0.61 -11.27 -1.42
N GLY A 263 0.87 -12.12 -0.42
CA GLY A 263 1.03 -13.56 -0.65
C GLY A 263 -0.21 -14.21 -1.25
N ILE A 264 -1.41 -13.86 -0.76
CA ILE A 264 -2.68 -14.33 -1.32
C ILE A 264 -2.83 -13.88 -2.78
N MET A 265 -2.56 -12.60 -3.09
CA MET A 265 -2.68 -12.08 -4.45
C MET A 265 -1.74 -12.80 -5.42
N ILE A 266 -0.49 -13.03 -5.02
CA ILE A 266 0.49 -13.78 -5.83
C ILE A 266 0.00 -15.21 -6.07
N ILE A 267 -0.50 -15.90 -5.03
CA ILE A 267 -1.05 -17.25 -5.16
C ILE A 267 -2.30 -17.26 -6.04
N ASP A 268 -3.15 -16.24 -5.95
CA ASP A 268 -4.36 -16.13 -6.74
C ASP A 268 -4.06 -15.99 -8.24
N LYS A 269 -2.99 -15.26 -8.59
CA LYS A 269 -2.54 -15.08 -9.99
C LYS A 269 -1.75 -16.26 -10.52
N HIS A 270 -0.81 -16.78 -9.73
CA HIS A 270 0.19 -17.74 -10.20
C HIS A 270 -0.02 -19.16 -9.69
N GLY A 271 -0.81 -19.36 -8.64
CA GLY A 271 -0.91 -20.63 -7.92
C GLY A 271 -1.42 -21.78 -8.76
N LYS A 272 -2.31 -21.52 -9.72
CA LYS A 272 -2.90 -22.55 -10.59
C LYS A 272 -1.84 -23.37 -11.34
N ASP A 273 -0.85 -22.71 -11.91
CA ASP A 273 0.18 -23.36 -12.73
C ASP A 273 1.44 -23.74 -11.91
N ASN A 274 1.49 -23.32 -10.64
CA ASN A 274 2.66 -23.44 -9.77
C ASN A 274 2.37 -24.22 -8.47
N VAL A 275 1.31 -25.03 -8.43
CA VAL A 275 0.92 -25.87 -7.29
C VAL A 275 2.08 -26.75 -6.80
N SER A 276 2.73 -27.46 -7.72
CA SER A 276 3.85 -28.37 -7.41
C SER A 276 5.10 -27.66 -6.91
N LEU A 277 5.28 -26.38 -7.27
CA LEU A 277 6.39 -25.54 -6.82
C LEU A 277 6.13 -24.95 -5.43
N LEU A 278 4.92 -24.44 -5.19
CA LEU A 278 4.59 -23.66 -3.99
C LEU A 278 4.27 -24.54 -2.78
N PHE A 279 3.56 -25.67 -2.96
CA PHE A 279 3.21 -26.55 -1.84
C PHE A 279 4.43 -27.02 -1.04
N PRO A 280 5.52 -27.51 -1.67
CA PRO A 280 6.70 -27.93 -0.92
C PRO A 280 7.30 -26.81 -0.06
N ILE A 281 7.26 -25.55 -0.50
CA ILE A 281 7.77 -24.41 0.28
C ILE A 281 6.97 -24.26 1.57
N PHE A 282 5.64 -24.31 1.48
CA PHE A 282 4.74 -24.17 2.63
C PHE A 282 4.80 -25.39 3.55
N GLU A 283 4.75 -26.61 2.99
CA GLU A 283 4.84 -27.86 3.75
C GLU A 283 6.18 -27.97 4.50
N ASN A 284 7.29 -27.60 3.86
CA ASN A 284 8.61 -27.58 4.50
C ASN A 284 8.66 -26.62 5.69
N TYR A 285 7.99 -25.48 5.61
CA TYR A 285 7.90 -24.55 6.75
C TYR A 285 7.02 -25.13 7.86
N LEU A 286 5.82 -25.63 7.53
CA LEU A 286 4.87 -26.17 8.50
C LEU A 286 5.37 -27.43 9.23
N ASN A 287 6.22 -28.24 8.57
CA ASN A 287 6.79 -29.46 9.13
C ASN A 287 7.99 -29.22 10.09
N LYS A 288 8.57 -28.01 10.11
CA LYS A 288 9.59 -27.66 11.10
C LYS A 288 8.96 -27.66 12.50
N LYS A 289 9.55 -28.40 13.43
CA LYS A 289 9.15 -28.36 14.84
C LYS A 289 9.45 -26.96 15.38
N ALA A 290 8.42 -26.25 15.83
CA ALA A 290 8.57 -24.95 16.46
C ALA A 290 9.36 -25.11 17.77
N SER A 291 10.45 -24.34 17.93
CA SER A 291 11.10 -24.17 19.22
C SER A 291 10.29 -23.14 20.01
N TYR A 292 9.42 -23.60 20.92
CA TYR A 292 8.80 -22.89 22.04
C TYR A 292 8.76 -21.33 22.00
N GLU A 293 8.19 -20.72 20.97
CA GLU A 293 7.95 -19.27 20.95
C GLU A 293 6.59 -18.96 20.30
N GLU A 294 5.74 -18.19 20.99
CA GLU A 294 4.44 -17.67 20.48
C GLU A 294 4.60 -16.91 19.14
N LYS A 295 5.78 -16.37 18.84
CA LYS A 295 6.09 -15.69 17.57
C LYS A 295 6.10 -16.63 16.37
N TYR A 296 6.45 -17.90 16.57
CA TYR A 296 6.39 -18.92 15.51
C TYR A 296 4.94 -19.24 15.12
N ASP A 297 3.96 -18.96 15.98
CA ASP A 297 2.56 -19.27 15.69
C ASP A 297 1.98 -18.32 14.63
N LEU A 298 2.28 -17.02 14.69
CA LEU A 298 1.75 -16.02 13.73
C LEU A 298 2.18 -16.31 12.29
N VAL A 299 3.47 -16.58 12.06
CA VAL A 299 3.95 -16.91 10.71
C VAL A 299 3.38 -18.24 10.25
N ARG A 300 3.29 -19.24 11.13
CA ARG A 300 2.67 -20.54 10.80
C ARG A 300 1.21 -20.41 10.39
N GLU A 301 0.42 -19.60 11.10
CA GLU A 301 -0.96 -19.26 10.75
C GLU A 301 -1.05 -18.64 9.35
N CYS A 302 -0.16 -17.70 9.03
CA CYS A 302 -0.08 -17.08 7.71
C CYS A 302 0.29 -18.09 6.62
N VAL A 303 1.19 -19.04 6.90
CA VAL A 303 1.55 -20.11 5.96
C VAL A 303 0.38 -21.10 5.76
N VAL A 304 -0.44 -21.34 6.79
CA VAL A 304 -1.69 -22.10 6.63
C VAL A 304 -2.67 -21.36 5.72
N ILE A 305 -2.79 -20.03 5.84
CA ILE A 305 -3.58 -19.21 4.91
C ILE A 305 -3.07 -19.35 3.47
N PHE A 306 -1.76 -19.24 3.24
CA PHE A 306 -1.17 -19.42 1.89
C PHE A 306 -1.42 -20.83 1.34
N THR A 307 -1.34 -21.85 2.20
CA THR A 307 -1.69 -23.23 1.85
C THR A 307 -3.17 -23.33 1.45
N GLY A 308 -4.06 -22.65 2.18
CA GLY A 308 -5.49 -22.53 1.88
C GLY A 308 -5.77 -21.84 0.54
N ALA A 309 -5.12 -20.72 0.28
CA ALA A 309 -5.22 -19.99 -0.97
C ALA A 309 -4.76 -20.85 -2.16
N LEU A 310 -3.70 -21.64 -1.99
CA LEU A 310 -3.18 -22.54 -3.02
C LEU A 310 -4.08 -23.77 -3.24
N ALA A 311 -4.63 -24.32 -2.15
CA ALA A 311 -5.45 -25.53 -2.18
C ALA A 311 -6.70 -25.39 -3.05
N LYS A 312 -7.19 -24.18 -3.31
CA LYS A 312 -8.32 -23.94 -4.22
C LYS A 312 -8.05 -24.38 -5.66
N HIS A 313 -6.77 -24.58 -6.02
CA HIS A 313 -6.33 -25.04 -7.34
C HIS A 313 -6.14 -26.56 -7.41
N LEU A 314 -6.27 -27.29 -6.30
CA LEU A 314 -6.24 -28.74 -6.30
C LEU A 314 -7.48 -29.32 -6.97
N SER A 315 -7.38 -30.60 -7.36
CA SER A 315 -8.55 -31.35 -7.81
C SER A 315 -9.58 -31.45 -6.68
N LYS A 316 -10.87 -31.48 -7.02
CA LYS A 316 -11.95 -31.49 -6.01
C LYS A 316 -11.90 -32.72 -5.10
N ASP A 317 -11.36 -33.82 -5.60
CA ASP A 317 -11.26 -35.09 -4.90
C ASP A 317 -9.89 -35.30 -4.21
N ASP A 318 -9.06 -34.25 -4.17
CA ASP A 318 -7.75 -34.31 -3.53
C ASP A 318 -7.90 -34.39 -2.00
N PRO A 319 -7.37 -35.45 -1.35
CA PRO A 319 -7.51 -35.64 0.09
C PRO A 319 -6.86 -34.51 0.91
N LYS A 320 -5.92 -33.74 0.33
CA LYS A 320 -5.31 -32.59 1.00
C LYS A 320 -6.33 -31.48 1.28
N VAL A 321 -7.39 -31.35 0.48
CA VAL A 321 -8.38 -30.29 0.65
C VAL A 321 -9.02 -30.33 2.03
N HIS A 322 -9.42 -31.51 2.49
CA HIS A 322 -10.04 -31.65 3.82
C HIS A 322 -9.05 -31.31 4.95
N ALA A 323 -7.82 -31.81 4.85
CA ALA A 323 -6.78 -31.50 5.84
C ALA A 323 -6.45 -29.99 5.90
N VAL A 324 -6.48 -29.29 4.75
CA VAL A 324 -6.27 -27.84 4.70
C VAL A 324 -7.45 -27.09 5.31
N VAL A 325 -8.69 -27.54 5.09
CA VAL A 325 -9.89 -26.94 5.69
C VAL A 325 -9.85 -27.03 7.21
N GLU A 326 -9.51 -28.18 7.81
CA GLU A 326 -9.43 -28.29 9.27
C GLU A 326 -8.33 -27.38 9.85
N LYS A 327 -7.15 -27.31 9.20
CA LYS A 327 -6.10 -26.37 9.62
C LYS A 327 -6.55 -24.90 9.54
N LEU A 328 -7.29 -24.52 8.50
CA LEU A 328 -7.85 -23.18 8.38
C LEU A 328 -8.84 -22.88 9.51
N LEU A 329 -9.67 -23.86 9.91
CA LEU A 329 -10.62 -23.73 11.01
C LEU A 329 -9.94 -23.68 12.39
N GLU A 330 -8.76 -24.26 12.54
CA GLU A 330 -7.91 -24.05 13.73
C GLU A 330 -7.38 -22.61 13.77
N VAL A 331 -6.81 -22.15 12.65
CA VAL A 331 -6.20 -20.80 12.51
C VAL A 331 -7.22 -19.67 12.61
N ILE A 332 -8.50 -19.91 12.31
CA ILE A 332 -9.54 -18.87 12.42
C ILE A 332 -9.75 -18.38 13.86
N ASN A 333 -9.30 -19.14 14.85
CA ASN A 333 -9.44 -18.80 16.27
C ASN A 333 -8.40 -17.78 16.74
N THR A 334 -7.37 -17.51 15.93
CA THR A 334 -6.37 -16.47 16.20
C THR A 334 -7.07 -15.11 16.33
N PRO A 335 -6.82 -14.33 17.39
CA PRO A 335 -7.43 -13.02 17.61
C PRO A 335 -6.81 -11.94 16.70
N SER A 336 -6.85 -12.16 15.40
CA SER A 336 -6.38 -11.24 14.37
C SER A 336 -7.41 -11.19 13.24
N GLU A 337 -8.09 -10.05 13.11
CA GLU A 337 -9.12 -9.90 12.08
C GLU A 337 -8.56 -10.09 10.66
N ALA A 338 -7.34 -9.64 10.39
CA ALA A 338 -6.68 -9.85 9.10
C ALA A 338 -6.52 -11.36 8.77
N VAL A 339 -6.09 -12.16 9.75
CA VAL A 339 -6.00 -13.62 9.63
C VAL A 339 -7.38 -14.22 9.41
N GLN A 340 -8.36 -13.86 10.23
CA GLN A 340 -9.73 -14.40 10.16
C GLN A 340 -10.42 -14.10 8.82
N ARG A 341 -10.26 -12.88 8.31
CA ARG A 341 -10.78 -12.45 7.01
C ARG A 341 -10.10 -13.22 5.87
N ALA A 342 -8.79 -13.41 5.95
CA ALA A 342 -8.02 -14.18 4.98
C ALA A 342 -8.43 -15.67 4.97
N VAL A 343 -8.60 -16.28 6.15
CA VAL A 343 -9.13 -17.65 6.29
C VAL A 343 -10.52 -17.77 5.67
N SER A 344 -11.43 -16.82 5.95
CA SER A 344 -12.77 -16.79 5.35
C SER A 344 -12.74 -16.75 3.82
N SER A 345 -11.81 -15.98 3.25
CA SER A 345 -11.57 -15.93 1.79
C SER A 345 -11.08 -17.28 1.25
N CYS A 346 -10.21 -17.98 1.97
CA CYS A 346 -9.71 -19.30 1.57
C CYS A 346 -10.79 -20.39 1.67
N LEU A 347 -11.63 -20.37 2.71
CA LEU A 347 -12.70 -21.37 2.89
C LEU A 347 -13.74 -21.31 1.75
N SER A 348 -14.05 -20.12 1.25
CA SER A 348 -15.10 -19.89 0.24
C SER A 348 -14.95 -20.77 -1.02
N PRO A 349 -13.81 -20.78 -1.75
CA PRO A 349 -13.63 -21.66 -2.89
C PRO A 349 -13.47 -23.15 -2.52
N LEU A 350 -12.92 -23.47 -1.33
CA LEU A 350 -12.70 -24.85 -0.89
C LEU A 350 -14.01 -25.58 -0.58
N MET A 351 -15.01 -24.88 -0.04
CA MET A 351 -16.33 -25.44 0.25
C MET A 351 -17.14 -25.79 -1.01
N LYS A 352 -16.68 -25.40 -2.22
CA LYS A 352 -17.32 -25.79 -3.48
C LYS A 352 -17.02 -27.24 -3.90
N SER A 353 -16.09 -27.92 -3.23
CA SER A 353 -15.81 -29.33 -3.52
C SER A 353 -17.02 -30.22 -3.21
N LYS A 354 -17.31 -31.16 -4.12
CA LYS A 354 -18.40 -32.13 -4.01
C LYS A 354 -18.28 -33.00 -2.75
N GLN A 355 -17.06 -33.25 -2.28
CA GLN A 355 -16.78 -34.14 -1.15
C GLN A 355 -17.20 -33.54 0.21
N LEU A 356 -17.09 -32.22 0.36
CA LEU A 356 -17.56 -31.49 1.56
C LEU A 356 -19.05 -31.12 1.49
N CYS A 357 -19.69 -31.30 0.33
CA CYS A 357 -21.11 -31.03 0.11
C CYS A 357 -22.03 -32.19 0.55
N ILE A 358 -21.47 -33.30 1.04
CA ILE A 358 -22.24 -34.39 1.63
C ILE A 358 -22.86 -33.85 2.94
N SER A 359 -24.18 -33.94 3.05
CA SER A 359 -24.97 -33.03 3.90
C SER A 359 -24.70 -33.11 5.40
N GLU A 360 -24.16 -34.22 5.92
CA GLU A 360 -23.90 -34.41 7.34
C GLU A 360 -22.65 -33.64 7.82
N ASP A 361 -21.53 -33.72 7.07
CA ASP A 361 -20.31 -32.99 7.41
C ASP A 361 -20.49 -31.47 7.28
N ALA A 362 -21.21 -31.04 6.24
CA ALA A 362 -21.54 -29.63 6.04
C ALA A 362 -22.42 -29.07 7.16
N LEU A 363 -23.44 -29.83 7.60
CA LEU A 363 -24.30 -29.41 8.71
C LEU A 363 -23.50 -29.38 10.02
N SER A 364 -22.69 -30.41 10.29
CA SER A 364 -21.81 -30.47 11.47
C SER A 364 -20.87 -29.26 11.56
N LEU A 365 -20.23 -28.89 10.44
CA LEU A 365 -19.37 -27.72 10.37
C LEU A 365 -20.13 -26.41 10.67
N VAL A 366 -21.30 -26.21 10.04
CA VAL A 366 -22.13 -25.02 10.27
C VAL A 366 -22.59 -24.95 11.72
N THR A 367 -23.02 -26.07 12.30
CA THR A 367 -23.42 -26.16 13.71
C THR A 367 -22.25 -25.87 14.64
N ARG A 368 -21.06 -26.42 14.38
CA ARG A 368 -19.82 -26.13 15.14
C ARG A 368 -19.53 -24.62 15.17
N LEU A 369 -19.59 -23.96 14.02
CA LEU A 369 -19.35 -22.51 13.90
C LEU A 369 -20.43 -21.69 14.61
N LEU A 370 -21.71 -22.05 14.46
CA LEU A 370 -22.81 -21.36 15.17
C LEU A 370 -22.70 -21.53 16.69
N ASP A 371 -22.33 -22.71 17.17
CA ASP A 371 -22.13 -22.96 18.60
C ASP A 371 -20.98 -22.12 19.14
N GLN A 372 -19.84 -22.09 18.45
CA GLN A 372 -18.69 -21.29 18.85
C GLN A 372 -19.01 -19.80 18.85
N LEU A 373 -19.71 -19.32 17.82
CA LEU A 373 -20.17 -17.93 17.69
C LEU A 373 -21.06 -17.48 18.86
N MET A 374 -21.91 -18.38 19.37
CA MET A 374 -22.92 -18.05 20.38
C MET A 374 -22.46 -18.30 21.81
N LYS A 375 -21.49 -19.21 22.00
CA LYS A 375 -21.13 -19.76 23.31
C LYS A 375 -19.67 -19.50 23.72
N SER A 376 -18.78 -19.09 22.82
CA SER A 376 -17.38 -18.86 23.22
C SER A 376 -17.27 -17.69 24.22
N GLU A 377 -16.34 -17.85 25.16
CA GLU A 377 -15.98 -16.84 26.14
C GLU A 377 -14.98 -15.81 25.58
N LYS A 378 -14.29 -16.15 24.49
CA LYS A 378 -13.25 -15.30 23.91
C LYS A 378 -13.78 -14.61 22.66
N TYR A 379 -13.72 -13.27 22.66
CA TYR A 379 -14.12 -12.46 21.51
C TYR A 379 -13.43 -12.90 20.21
N GLY A 380 -12.12 -13.21 20.26
CA GLY A 380 -11.37 -13.69 19.08
C GLY A 380 -11.97 -14.95 18.46
N GLU A 381 -12.36 -15.93 19.28
CA GLU A 381 -13.00 -17.17 18.81
C GLU A 381 -14.42 -16.90 18.27
N CYS A 382 -15.19 -15.99 18.89
CA CYS A 382 -16.50 -15.56 18.39
C CYS A 382 -16.38 -14.87 17.01
N ARG A 383 -15.45 -13.93 16.87
CA ARG A 383 -15.19 -13.20 15.62
C ARG A 383 -14.67 -14.14 14.53
N GLY A 384 -13.79 -15.07 14.89
CA GLY A 384 -13.32 -16.13 14.01
C GLY A 384 -14.47 -16.99 13.48
N ALA A 385 -15.36 -17.44 14.36
CA ALA A 385 -16.54 -18.21 13.97
C ALA A 385 -17.48 -17.43 13.03
N ALA A 386 -17.63 -16.11 13.22
CA ALA A 386 -18.42 -15.26 12.32
C ALA A 386 -17.82 -15.21 10.91
N PHE A 387 -16.51 -14.95 10.79
CA PHE A 387 -15.80 -14.97 9.50
C PHE A 387 -15.82 -16.36 8.85
N GLY A 388 -15.67 -17.42 9.66
CA GLY A 388 -15.72 -18.81 9.21
C GLY A 388 -17.07 -19.17 8.62
N LEU A 389 -18.14 -18.83 9.34
CA LEU A 389 -19.52 -19.01 8.89
C LEU A 389 -19.76 -18.27 7.57
N ALA A 390 -19.35 -17.01 7.47
CA ALA A 390 -19.51 -16.24 6.24
C ALA A 390 -18.77 -16.87 5.04
N GLY A 391 -17.55 -17.37 5.24
CA GLY A 391 -16.77 -18.05 4.21
C GLY A 391 -17.39 -19.37 3.79
N VAL A 392 -17.86 -20.17 4.76
CA VAL A 392 -18.52 -21.45 4.51
C VAL A 392 -19.83 -21.26 3.73
N ILE A 393 -20.66 -20.30 4.13
CA ILE A 393 -21.92 -19.97 3.46
C ILE A 393 -21.68 -19.44 2.05
N LYS A 394 -20.66 -18.59 1.83
CA LYS A 394 -20.29 -18.14 0.49
C LYS A 394 -19.96 -19.31 -0.42
N GLY A 395 -19.23 -20.30 0.08
CA GLY A 395 -18.81 -21.46 -0.70
C GLY A 395 -19.93 -22.46 -0.97
N PHE A 396 -20.79 -22.75 0.01
CA PHE A 396 -22.00 -23.56 -0.18
C PHE A 396 -23.08 -22.86 -1.00
N GLY A 397 -23.01 -21.54 -1.12
CA GLY A 397 -24.00 -20.70 -1.81
C GLY A 397 -25.12 -20.23 -0.89
N ILE A 398 -25.78 -19.12 -1.23
CA ILE A 398 -26.69 -18.40 -0.33
C ILE A 398 -27.90 -19.21 0.15
N SER A 399 -28.37 -20.18 -0.64
CA SER A 399 -29.45 -21.08 -0.24
C SER A 399 -29.12 -21.91 1.01
N SER A 400 -27.82 -22.08 1.31
CA SER A 400 -27.34 -22.77 2.51
C SER A 400 -27.78 -22.10 3.81
N LEU A 401 -28.00 -20.78 3.83
CA LEU A 401 -28.51 -20.06 5.00
C LEU A 401 -29.86 -20.62 5.48
N LYS A 402 -30.74 -20.95 4.54
CA LYS A 402 -32.04 -21.57 4.84
C LYS A 402 -31.89 -23.07 5.06
N LYS A 403 -31.11 -23.75 4.22
CA LYS A 403 -30.89 -25.21 4.29
C LYS A 403 -30.39 -25.66 5.65
N TYR A 404 -29.44 -24.93 6.24
CA TYR A 404 -28.81 -25.26 7.52
C TYR A 404 -29.37 -24.45 8.69
N GLY A 405 -30.48 -23.73 8.52
CA GLY A 405 -31.14 -22.99 9.60
C GLY A 405 -30.37 -21.79 10.15
N VAL A 406 -29.29 -21.36 9.51
CA VAL A 406 -28.42 -20.25 9.97
C VAL A 406 -29.22 -18.98 10.22
N ALA A 407 -30.07 -18.58 9.28
CA ALA A 407 -30.85 -17.35 9.41
C ALA A 407 -31.83 -17.40 10.60
N THR A 408 -32.32 -18.59 10.96
CA THR A 408 -33.17 -18.77 12.14
C THR A 408 -32.37 -18.61 13.42
N VAL A 409 -31.24 -19.31 13.53
CA VAL A 409 -30.36 -19.25 14.70
C VAL A 409 -29.86 -17.82 14.97
N LEU A 410 -29.47 -17.08 13.93
CA LEU A 410 -29.01 -15.69 14.10
C LEU A 410 -30.13 -14.75 14.55
N ARG A 411 -31.38 -14.94 14.07
CA ARG A 411 -32.52 -14.12 14.53
C ARG A 411 -32.90 -14.44 15.97
N GLU A 412 -32.89 -15.72 16.34
CA GLU A 412 -33.17 -16.16 17.71
C GLU A 412 -32.08 -15.66 18.68
N GLY A 413 -30.81 -15.75 18.28
CA GLY A 413 -29.69 -15.23 19.06
C GLY A 413 -29.79 -13.71 19.28
N LEU A 414 -30.16 -12.95 18.24
CA LEU A 414 -30.38 -11.51 18.35
C LEU A 414 -31.56 -11.16 19.27
N ALA A 415 -32.61 -11.98 19.27
CA ALA A 415 -33.78 -11.81 20.15
C ALA A 415 -33.55 -12.31 21.60
N HIS A 416 -32.42 -12.97 21.88
CA HIS A 416 -32.15 -13.59 23.17
C HIS A 416 -31.86 -12.56 24.28
N ARG A 417 -32.91 -12.04 24.92
CA ARG A 417 -32.84 -10.96 25.93
C ARG A 417 -31.90 -11.27 27.11
N ASN A 418 -31.77 -12.55 27.47
CA ASN A 418 -30.99 -12.97 28.64
C ASN A 418 -29.53 -13.34 28.34
N SER A 419 -29.07 -13.19 27.09
CA SER A 419 -27.68 -13.53 26.71
C SER A 419 -27.12 -12.42 25.82
N ALA A 420 -26.26 -11.57 26.39
CA ALA A 420 -25.54 -10.57 25.61
C ALA A 420 -24.62 -11.24 24.56
N LYS A 421 -24.03 -12.39 24.91
CA LYS A 421 -23.17 -13.18 24.03
C LYS A 421 -23.88 -13.65 22.77
N CYS A 422 -25.09 -14.22 22.91
CA CYS A 422 -25.86 -14.65 21.74
C CYS A 422 -26.21 -13.47 20.81
N ARG A 423 -26.50 -12.29 21.39
CA ARG A 423 -26.77 -11.08 20.62
C ARG A 423 -25.53 -10.56 19.90
N GLU A 424 -24.38 -10.51 20.60
CA GLU A 424 -23.10 -10.12 20.02
C GLU A 424 -22.69 -11.06 18.87
N GLY A 425 -22.69 -12.38 19.11
CA GLY A 425 -22.38 -13.37 18.07
C GLY A 425 -23.29 -13.24 16.86
N SER A 426 -24.59 -12.99 17.06
CA SER A 426 -25.53 -12.77 15.96
C SER A 426 -25.17 -11.54 15.13
N LEU A 427 -24.85 -10.41 15.79
CA LEU A 427 -24.45 -9.17 15.12
C LEU A 427 -23.14 -9.33 14.35
N LEU A 428 -22.14 -10.00 14.93
CA LEU A 428 -20.87 -10.30 14.27
C LEU A 428 -21.09 -11.14 13.00
N ALA A 429 -21.94 -12.16 13.07
CA ALA A 429 -22.25 -12.96 11.89
C ALA A 429 -23.00 -12.16 10.82
N PHE A 430 -23.96 -11.29 11.18
CA PHE A 430 -24.61 -10.42 10.21
C PHE A 430 -23.62 -9.50 9.50
N GLU A 431 -22.72 -8.86 10.25
CA GLU A 431 -21.67 -8.02 9.69
C GLU A 431 -20.78 -8.80 8.71
N CYS A 432 -20.24 -9.95 9.13
CA CYS A 432 -19.36 -10.76 8.27
C CYS A 432 -20.11 -11.32 7.04
N LEU A 433 -21.39 -11.69 7.17
CA LEU A 433 -22.21 -12.15 6.05
C LEU A 433 -22.48 -11.02 5.05
N CYS A 434 -22.81 -9.81 5.53
CA CYS A 434 -22.93 -8.61 4.70
C CYS A 434 -21.65 -8.35 3.90
N GLU A 435 -20.50 -8.31 4.59
CA GLU A 435 -19.20 -8.09 3.96
C GLU A 435 -18.89 -9.16 2.90
N LYS A 436 -19.11 -10.44 3.22
CA LYS A 436 -18.66 -11.55 2.37
C LYS A 436 -19.60 -11.84 1.19
N LEU A 437 -20.89 -11.70 1.41
CA LEU A 437 -21.92 -12.03 0.42
C LEU A 437 -22.27 -10.81 -0.46
N GLY A 438 -22.08 -9.58 0.06
CA GLY A 438 -22.40 -8.33 -0.63
C GLY A 438 -23.86 -8.28 -1.09
N LYS A 439 -24.10 -7.85 -2.34
CA LYS A 439 -25.44 -7.72 -2.97
C LYS A 439 -26.30 -9.00 -2.98
N LEU A 440 -25.73 -10.16 -2.67
CA LEU A 440 -26.53 -11.38 -2.53
C LEU A 440 -27.29 -11.40 -1.20
N PHE A 441 -26.76 -10.75 -0.16
CA PHE A 441 -27.31 -10.74 1.19
C PHE A 441 -28.03 -9.45 1.53
N GLU A 442 -27.53 -8.33 1.02
CA GLU A 442 -28.16 -7.00 1.16
C GLU A 442 -29.07 -6.71 -0.05
N PRO A 443 -30.29 -6.17 0.16
CA PRO A 443 -31.22 -5.77 -0.91
C PRO A 443 -30.67 -4.74 -1.90
#